data_AF-A0A0C2ZNE8-F1
#
_entry.id   AF-A0A0C2ZNE8-F1
#
_cell.length_a   1.000
_cell.length_b   1.000
_cell.length_c   1.000
_cell.angle_alpha   90.00
_cell.angle_beta   90.00
_cell.angle_gamma   90.00
#
_symmetry.space_group_name_H-M   'P 1'
#
loop_
_entity.id
_entity.type
_entity.pdbx_description
1 polymer ?
#
loop_
_entity_poly.entity_id
_entity_poly.type
_entity_poly.pdbx_seq_one_letter_code
_entity_poly.pdbx_strand_id
1 'polypeptide(L)'
;MWTGRWWNVVQQSLPEGASVAPVIISTDKTQLTQFSGEKVAYPIYLTLGNIPQAIHRKPSQNTCILIGYLPVSKDVGKNLTQKQRSTHIQQLFHNSMRLILEPLITAGKEGMEVTGGDGKVRLVFPILACYVADYPEQCLVTCAKYGTCPRCMSGSLGDRGPGPPCTQQDTLSTILITEAATSEA
;
A
#
# COMPACT_ATOMS: atom_id res chain seq x y z
N MET A 1 -6.21 -11.60 -7.13
CA MET A 1 -5.47 -12.61 -6.35
C MET A 1 -6.40 -13.76 -5.98
N TRP A 2 -6.96 -14.45 -6.97
CA TRP A 2 -8.09 -15.38 -6.73
C TRP A 2 -7.69 -16.85 -6.68
N THR A 3 -6.50 -17.19 -7.18
CA THR A 3 -6.09 -18.60 -7.33
C THR A 3 -5.07 -19.06 -6.30
N GLY A 4 -4.58 -18.19 -5.41
CA GLY A 4 -3.48 -18.49 -4.49
C GLY A 4 -2.13 -18.68 -5.19
N ARG A 5 -2.06 -19.44 -6.31
CA ARG A 5 -0.90 -19.82 -7.14
C ARG A 5 0.44 -19.17 -6.81
N TRP A 6 0.54 -17.84 -6.89
CA TRP A 6 1.75 -17.10 -6.51
C TRP A 6 2.31 -17.54 -5.14
N TRP A 7 1.51 -17.60 -4.07
CA TRP A 7 2.01 -17.96 -2.75
C TRP A 7 2.49 -19.41 -2.66
N ASN A 8 1.98 -20.30 -3.53
CA ASN A 8 2.33 -21.71 -3.56
C ASN A 8 3.69 -21.86 -4.22
N VAL A 9 3.93 -21.09 -5.29
CA VAL A 9 5.24 -21.00 -5.94
C VAL A 9 6.28 -20.48 -4.95
N VAL A 10 5.96 -19.42 -4.21
CA VAL A 10 6.88 -18.88 -3.19
C VAL A 10 7.10 -19.90 -2.06
N GLN A 11 6.03 -20.54 -1.57
CA GLN A 11 6.12 -21.56 -0.52
C GLN A 11 7.02 -22.74 -0.90
N GLN A 12 7.04 -23.12 -2.18
CA GLN A 12 7.91 -24.19 -2.69
C GLN A 12 9.40 -23.81 -2.69
N SER A 13 9.73 -22.51 -2.67
CA SER A 13 11.11 -22.03 -2.62
C SER A 13 11.64 -21.85 -1.19
N LEU A 14 10.79 -22.02 -0.17
CA LEU A 14 11.18 -21.85 1.23
C LEU A 14 11.74 -23.15 1.83
N PRO A 15 12.54 -23.05 2.91
CA PRO A 15 13.02 -24.21 3.66
C PRO A 15 11.88 -25.10 4.17
N GLU A 16 12.19 -26.38 4.39
CA GLU A 16 11.23 -27.31 4.98
C GLU A 16 10.77 -26.83 6.37
N GLY A 17 9.46 -26.87 6.60
CA GLY A 17 8.84 -26.39 7.84
C GLY A 17 8.59 -24.87 7.90
N ALA A 18 9.08 -24.09 6.94
CA ALA A 18 8.77 -22.65 6.85
C ALA A 18 7.40 -22.40 6.22
N SER A 19 6.82 -21.21 6.48
CA SER A 19 5.51 -20.83 5.93
C SER A 19 5.49 -19.41 5.38
N VAL A 20 4.85 -19.21 4.22
CA VAL A 20 4.56 -17.86 3.70
C VAL A 20 3.38 -17.25 4.47
N ALA A 21 3.52 -15.99 4.88
CA ALA A 21 2.42 -15.16 5.36
C ALA A 21 2.15 -14.02 4.36
N PRO A 22 1.14 -14.14 3.48
CA PRO A 22 0.83 -13.07 2.54
C PRO A 22 0.29 -11.87 3.31
N VAL A 23 1.02 -10.77 3.29
CA VAL A 23 0.60 -9.51 3.89
C VAL A 23 -0.27 -8.77 2.90
N ILE A 24 -1.46 -8.39 3.35
CA ILE A 24 -2.39 -7.53 2.63
C ILE A 24 -2.50 -6.24 3.42
N ILE A 25 -2.27 -5.12 2.76
CA ILE A 25 -2.44 -3.80 3.35
C ILE A 25 -3.58 -3.07 2.67
N SER A 26 -4.27 -2.24 3.42
CA SER A 26 -5.33 -1.37 2.92
C SER A 26 -5.25 -0.02 3.58
N THR A 27 -5.58 1.02 2.82
CA THR A 27 -5.64 2.38 3.33
C THR A 27 -7.02 2.95 3.09
N ASP A 28 -7.58 3.60 4.09
CA ASP A 28 -8.92 4.18 4.02
C ASP A 28 -8.88 5.59 4.60
N LYS A 29 -9.13 6.60 3.75
CA LYS A 29 -9.12 8.00 4.17
C LYS A 29 -10.41 8.28 4.94
N THR A 30 -10.31 8.38 6.25
CA THR A 30 -11.45 8.51 7.16
C THR A 30 -11.59 9.94 7.69
N GLN A 31 -12.80 10.50 7.59
CA GLN A 31 -13.11 11.77 8.23
C GLN A 31 -13.36 11.52 9.73
N LEU A 32 -12.54 12.14 10.59
CA LEU A 32 -12.66 12.03 12.04
C LEU A 32 -13.78 12.94 12.59
N THR A 33 -14.09 14.05 11.92
CA THR A 33 -15.14 14.98 12.33
C THR A 33 -15.96 15.46 11.13
N GLN A 34 -17.28 15.29 11.16
CA GLN A 34 -18.19 15.76 10.08
C GLN A 34 -18.62 17.22 10.23
N PHE A 35 -18.56 17.79 11.45
CA PHE A 35 -19.17 19.10 11.74
C PHE A 35 -18.30 20.06 12.56
N SER A 36 -17.04 19.71 12.87
CA SER A 36 -16.13 20.59 13.62
C SER A 36 -14.66 20.28 13.28
N GLY A 37 -14.04 21.12 12.46
CA GLY A 37 -12.58 21.17 12.26
C GLY A 37 -11.98 20.26 11.17
N GLU A 38 -12.80 19.65 10.32
CA GLU A 38 -12.37 18.83 9.16
C GLU A 38 -11.16 17.92 9.43
N LYS A 39 -11.11 17.24 10.58
CA LYS A 39 -9.95 16.38 10.88
C LYS A 39 -10.07 15.12 10.04
N VAL A 40 -9.01 14.79 9.31
CA VAL A 40 -8.93 13.58 8.48
C VAL A 40 -7.81 12.73 9.02
N ALA A 41 -8.08 11.44 9.22
CA ALA A 41 -7.06 10.44 9.45
C ALA A 41 -6.92 9.58 8.20
N TYR A 42 -5.73 9.05 8.01
CA TYR A 42 -5.48 8.12 6.92
C TYR A 42 -4.82 6.85 7.47
N PRO A 43 -5.58 5.98 8.15
CA PRO A 43 -5.09 4.73 8.70
C PRO A 43 -4.58 3.77 7.62
N ILE A 44 -3.54 3.02 7.99
CA ILE A 44 -3.07 1.86 7.24
C ILE A 44 -3.37 0.62 8.06
N TYR A 45 -4.13 -0.28 7.46
CA TYR A 45 -4.47 -1.56 8.04
C TYR A 45 -3.67 -2.69 7.39
N LEU A 46 -3.41 -3.73 8.18
CA LEU A 46 -2.74 -4.95 7.76
C LEU A 46 -3.62 -6.15 8.11
N THR A 47 -3.71 -7.09 7.17
CA THR A 47 -4.31 -8.41 7.36
C THR A 47 -3.47 -9.46 6.64
N LEU A 48 -3.76 -10.75 6.89
CA LEU A 48 -3.04 -11.86 6.26
C LEU A 48 -3.94 -12.60 5.27
N GLY A 49 -3.40 -12.91 4.10
CA GLY A 49 -4.12 -13.61 3.03
C GLY A 49 -4.38 -15.10 3.31
N ASN A 50 -3.72 -15.68 4.32
CA ASN A 50 -3.94 -17.08 4.74
C ASN A 50 -5.09 -17.24 5.74
N ILE A 51 -5.73 -16.14 6.17
CA ILE A 51 -6.89 -16.21 7.05
C ILE A 51 -8.14 -16.51 6.19
N PRO A 52 -8.98 -17.50 6.58
CA PRO A 52 -10.19 -17.82 5.85
C PRO A 52 -11.14 -16.62 5.74
N GLN A 53 -11.77 -16.46 4.57
CA GLN A 53 -12.71 -15.35 4.31
C GLN A 53 -13.86 -15.27 5.32
N ALA A 54 -14.34 -16.42 5.82
CA ALA A 54 -15.38 -16.47 6.84
C ALA A 54 -14.96 -15.81 8.16
N ILE A 55 -13.66 -15.81 8.47
CA ILE A 55 -13.10 -15.16 9.67
C ILE A 55 -12.88 -13.66 9.39
N HIS A 56 -12.45 -13.27 8.19
CA HIS A 56 -12.37 -11.85 7.79
C HIS A 56 -13.70 -11.09 7.93
N ARG A 57 -14.82 -11.79 7.77
CA ARG A 57 -16.17 -11.21 7.90
C ARG A 57 -16.65 -11.08 9.35
N LYS A 58 -15.84 -11.46 10.33
CA LYS A 58 -16.17 -11.38 11.76
C LYS A 58 -15.31 -10.32 12.44
N PRO A 59 -15.84 -9.10 12.67
CA PRO A 59 -15.09 -8.04 13.33
C PRO A 59 -14.50 -8.44 14.69
N SER A 60 -15.16 -9.34 15.43
CA SER A 60 -14.71 -9.83 16.73
C SER A 60 -13.44 -10.70 16.70
N GLN A 61 -12.97 -11.09 15.51
CA GLN A 61 -11.80 -11.96 15.37
C GLN A 61 -10.49 -11.18 15.17
N ASN A 62 -10.55 -9.84 15.13
CA ASN A 62 -9.38 -8.95 15.03
C ASN A 62 -8.38 -9.37 13.92
N THR A 63 -8.89 -9.86 12.78
CA THR A 63 -8.07 -10.34 11.65
C THR A 63 -7.36 -9.21 10.90
N CYS A 64 -7.67 -7.97 11.26
CA CYS A 64 -7.15 -6.76 10.65
C CYS A 64 -6.64 -5.85 11.77
N ILE A 65 -5.39 -5.43 11.67
CA ILE A 65 -4.74 -4.56 12.66
C ILE A 65 -4.37 -3.22 12.03
N LEU A 66 -4.40 -2.16 12.82
CA LEU A 66 -3.91 -0.84 12.43
C LEU A 66 -2.39 -0.80 12.63
N ILE A 67 -1.63 -0.50 11.58
CA ILE A 67 -0.16 -0.46 11.63
C ILE A 67 0.43 0.95 11.54
N GLY A 68 -0.38 1.95 11.22
CA GLY A 68 0.07 3.35 11.20
C GLY A 68 -0.97 4.31 10.68
N TYR A 69 -0.64 5.59 10.75
CA TYR A 69 -1.39 6.68 10.14
C TYR A 69 -0.51 7.41 9.14
N LEU A 70 -1.01 7.62 7.93
CA LEU A 70 -0.36 8.46 6.94
C LEU A 70 -0.53 9.93 7.32
N PRO A 71 0.51 10.74 7.11
CA PRO A 71 0.41 12.18 7.31
C PRO A 71 -0.57 12.81 6.33
N VAL A 72 -1.42 13.70 6.82
CA VAL A 72 -2.37 14.47 6.01
C VAL A 72 -1.90 15.92 5.95
N SER A 73 -1.19 16.28 4.89
CA SER A 73 -0.71 17.65 4.69
C SER A 73 -1.82 18.54 4.15
N LYS A 74 -2.40 19.37 5.02
CA LYS A 74 -3.38 20.40 4.60
C LYS A 74 -2.71 21.64 4.00
N ASP A 75 -1.50 21.96 4.44
CA ASP A 75 -0.81 23.21 4.13
C ASP A 75 0.45 23.00 3.27
N VAL A 76 0.29 22.38 2.10
CA VAL A 76 1.39 22.25 1.14
C VAL A 76 1.63 23.60 0.46
N GLY A 77 2.48 24.43 1.09
CA GLY A 77 3.09 25.67 0.56
C GLY A 77 2.17 26.62 -0.22
N LYS A 78 1.90 27.81 0.34
CA LYS A 78 1.08 28.87 -0.33
C LYS A 78 1.60 29.23 -1.73
N ASN A 79 2.89 29.04 -2.01
CA ASN A 79 3.56 29.41 -3.25
C ASN A 79 3.79 28.24 -4.24
N LEU A 80 3.25 27.04 -3.97
CA LEU A 80 3.41 25.88 -4.85
C LEU A 80 2.30 25.79 -5.90
N THR A 81 2.67 25.42 -7.12
CA THR A 81 1.70 25.08 -8.17
C THR A 81 0.90 23.82 -7.79
N GLN A 82 -0.28 23.64 -8.39
CA GLN A 82 -1.12 22.45 -8.16
C GLN A 82 -0.35 21.14 -8.43
N LYS A 83 0.50 21.13 -9.46
CA LYS A 83 1.35 19.98 -9.81
C LYS A 83 2.37 19.68 -8.70
N GLN A 84 3.10 20.70 -8.23
CA GLN A 84 4.07 20.55 -7.15
C GLN A 84 3.41 20.08 -5.84
N ARG A 85 2.23 20.60 -5.51
CA ARG A 85 1.46 20.14 -4.34
C ARG A 85 1.10 18.66 -4.44
N SER A 86 0.57 18.24 -5.59
CA SER A 86 0.22 16.84 -5.84
C SER A 86 1.43 15.92 -5.71
N THR A 87 2.58 16.32 -6.29
CA THR A 87 3.79 15.51 -6.22
C THR A 87 4.36 15.44 -4.81
N HIS A 88 4.35 16.53 -4.05
CA HIS A 88 4.80 16.50 -2.66
C HIS A 88 3.94 15.55 -1.81
N ILE A 89 2.62 15.53 -2.03
CA ILE A 89 1.71 14.58 -1.36
C ILE A 89 2.05 13.14 -1.75
N GLN A 90 2.32 12.87 -3.04
CA GLN A 90 2.74 11.55 -3.51
C GLN A 90 4.07 11.12 -2.87
N GLN A 91 5.09 12.00 -2.85
CA GLN A 91 6.37 11.73 -2.20
C GLN A 91 6.20 11.43 -0.71
N LEU A 92 5.43 12.26 0.00
CA LEU A 92 5.17 12.07 1.42
C LEU A 92 4.46 10.73 1.68
N PHE A 93 3.49 10.37 0.84
CA PHE A 93 2.82 9.08 0.90
C PHE A 93 3.81 7.92 0.72
N HIS A 94 4.61 7.93 -0.36
CA HIS A 94 5.55 6.85 -0.65
C HIS A 94 6.67 6.74 0.39
N ASN A 95 7.18 7.87 0.90
CA ASN A 95 8.17 7.88 1.97
C ASN A 95 7.59 7.31 3.27
N SER A 96 6.35 7.68 3.61
CA SER A 96 5.67 7.15 4.79
C SER A 96 5.41 5.64 4.66
N MET A 97 4.94 5.18 3.50
CA MET A 97 4.76 3.76 3.20
C MET A 97 6.07 2.98 3.26
N ARG A 98 7.18 3.57 2.76
CA ARG A 98 8.51 2.96 2.83
C ARG A 98 8.95 2.76 4.28
N LEU A 99 8.80 3.77 5.13
CA LEU A 99 9.16 3.67 6.55
C LEU A 99 8.32 2.61 7.28
N ILE A 100 7.01 2.59 7.05
CA ILE A 100 6.09 1.65 7.72
C ILE A 100 6.34 0.20 7.28
N LEU A 101 6.68 -0.01 6.01
CA LEU A 101 6.91 -1.35 5.44
C LEU A 101 8.38 -1.78 5.47
N GLU A 102 9.32 -0.94 5.90
CA GLU A 102 10.75 -1.27 5.96
C GLU A 102 11.03 -2.57 6.73
N PRO A 103 10.44 -2.83 7.92
CA PRO A 103 10.69 -4.07 8.65
C PRO A 103 10.26 -5.33 7.88
N LEU A 104 9.28 -5.20 6.97
CA LEU A 104 8.77 -6.31 6.16
C LEU A 104 9.80 -6.79 5.13
N ILE A 105 10.74 -5.93 4.72
CA ILE A 105 11.76 -6.28 3.72
C ILE A 105 12.70 -7.34 4.26
N THR A 106 13.25 -7.11 5.46
CA THR A 106 14.16 -8.07 6.10
C THR A 106 13.41 -9.33 6.50
N ALA A 107 12.25 -9.19 7.16
CA ALA A 107 11.43 -10.34 7.56
C ALA A 107 10.98 -11.20 6.37
N GLY A 108 10.66 -10.60 5.22
CA GLY A 108 10.27 -11.33 4.01
C GLY A 108 11.42 -12.03 3.30
N LYS A 109 12.68 -11.62 3.52
CA LYS A 109 13.88 -12.24 2.92
C LYS A 109 14.49 -13.32 3.82
N GLU A 110 14.58 -13.03 5.11
CA GLU A 110 15.28 -13.88 6.09
C GLU A 110 14.32 -14.78 6.86
N GLY A 111 13.03 -14.45 6.85
CA GLY A 111 12.04 -15.07 7.71
C GLY A 111 12.08 -14.49 9.12
N MET A 112 11.04 -14.79 9.89
CA MET A 112 10.96 -14.45 11.31
C MET A 112 10.32 -15.60 12.09
N GLU A 113 10.76 -15.79 13.33
CA GLU A 113 10.14 -16.74 14.24
C GLU A 113 8.82 -16.20 14.76
N VAL A 114 7.75 -16.99 14.61
CA VAL A 114 6.40 -16.65 15.07
C VAL A 114 5.87 -17.78 15.93
N THR A 115 5.46 -17.45 17.15
CA THR A 115 4.75 -18.38 18.04
C THR A 115 3.29 -18.48 17.60
N GLY A 116 2.88 -19.66 17.17
CA GLY A 116 1.49 -19.94 16.80
C GLY A 116 0.57 -20.04 18.02
N GLY A 117 -0.74 -20.04 17.78
CA GLY A 117 -1.75 -20.23 18.85
C GLY A 117 -1.68 -21.60 19.53
N ASP A 118 -0.96 -22.56 18.96
CA ASP A 118 -0.65 -23.86 19.55
C ASP A 118 0.65 -23.86 20.38
N GLY A 119 1.27 -22.69 20.58
CA GLY A 119 2.51 -22.53 21.33
C GLY A 119 3.78 -22.93 20.58
N LYS A 120 3.67 -23.43 19.34
CA LYS A 120 4.83 -23.83 18.54
C LYS A 120 5.42 -22.65 17.80
N VAL A 121 6.75 -22.54 17.82
CA VAL A 121 7.50 -21.57 17.03
C VAL A 121 7.64 -22.08 15.60
N ARG A 122 7.35 -21.22 14.62
CA ARG A 122 7.49 -21.51 13.19
C ARG A 122 8.27 -20.40 12.52
N LEU A 123 9.08 -20.77 11.52
CA LEU A 123 9.71 -19.82 10.63
C LEU A 123 8.69 -19.33 9.60
N VAL A 124 8.40 -18.03 9.63
CA VAL A 124 7.39 -17.40 8.78
C VAL A 124 8.03 -16.32 7.92
N PHE A 125 7.69 -16.31 6.63
CA PHE A 125 8.14 -15.32 5.66
C PHE A 125 6.95 -14.41 5.31
N PRO A 126 6.80 -13.25 5.99
CA PRO A 126 5.77 -12.29 5.65
C PRO A 126 6.13 -11.55 4.36
N ILE A 127 5.26 -11.63 3.35
CA ILE A 127 5.52 -11.07 2.02
C ILE A 127 4.34 -10.22 1.60
N LEU A 128 4.60 -8.97 1.20
CA LEU A 128 3.57 -8.08 0.68
C LEU A 128 2.96 -8.67 -0.60
N ALA A 129 1.70 -9.09 -0.50
CA ALA A 129 0.97 -9.72 -1.58
C ALA A 129 0.02 -8.74 -2.27
N CYS A 130 -0.67 -7.88 -1.51
CA CYS A 130 -1.66 -6.95 -2.06
C CYS A 130 -1.65 -5.61 -1.34
N TYR A 131 -1.89 -4.56 -2.12
CA TYR A 131 -2.38 -3.28 -1.63
C TYR A 131 -3.83 -3.11 -2.10
N VAL A 132 -4.77 -3.10 -1.16
CA VAL A 132 -6.20 -2.92 -1.44
C VAL A 132 -6.54 -1.46 -1.28
N ALA A 133 -6.98 -0.84 -2.37
CA ALA A 133 -7.38 0.55 -2.39
C ALA A 133 -8.57 0.80 -3.31
N ASP A 134 -9.29 1.82 -2.90
CA ASP A 134 -10.33 2.56 -3.60
C ASP A 134 -9.70 3.38 -4.77
N TYR A 135 -10.49 3.89 -5.71
CA TYR A 135 -10.00 4.56 -6.94
C TYR A 135 -9.12 5.79 -6.69
N PRO A 136 -9.50 6.76 -5.81
CA PRO A 136 -8.65 7.89 -5.45
C PRO A 136 -7.30 7.42 -4.88
N GLU A 137 -7.30 6.39 -4.04
CA GLU A 137 -6.11 5.82 -3.41
C GLU A 137 -5.25 5.04 -4.41
N GLN A 138 -5.87 4.33 -5.37
CA GLN A 138 -5.15 3.73 -6.49
C GLN A 138 -4.45 4.80 -7.33
N CYS A 139 -5.10 5.94 -7.57
CA CYS A 139 -4.47 7.07 -8.27
C CYS A 139 -3.30 7.65 -7.46
N LEU A 140 -3.43 7.75 -6.13
CA LEU A 140 -2.34 8.20 -5.26
C LEU A 140 -1.14 7.26 -5.33
N VAL A 141 -1.35 5.95 -5.20
CA VAL A 141 -0.29 4.92 -5.21
C VAL A 141 0.43 4.83 -6.55
N THR A 142 -0.31 4.98 -7.65
CA THR A 142 0.25 4.88 -9.01
C THR A 142 0.77 6.22 -9.54
N CYS A 143 0.64 7.28 -8.74
CA CYS A 143 0.87 8.66 -9.14
C CYS A 143 0.04 9.10 -10.36
N ALA A 144 -1.07 8.42 -10.64
CA ALA A 144 -1.97 8.73 -11.75
C ALA A 144 -2.82 9.98 -11.45
N LYS A 145 -3.20 10.69 -12.51
CA LYS A 145 -4.11 11.84 -12.41
C LYS A 145 -5.52 11.34 -12.12
N TYR A 146 -6.22 12.01 -11.21
CA TYR A 146 -7.64 11.73 -11.00
C TYR A 146 -8.44 11.89 -12.31
N GLY A 147 -9.29 10.92 -12.62
CA GLY A 147 -10.01 10.83 -13.89
C GLY A 147 -9.29 10.05 -14.99
N THR A 148 -8.09 9.50 -14.73
CA THR A 148 -7.38 8.59 -15.64
C THR A 148 -7.35 7.15 -15.10
N CYS A 149 -6.87 6.23 -15.92
CA CYS A 149 -6.67 4.84 -15.53
C CYS A 149 -5.43 4.72 -14.64
N PRO A 150 -5.51 4.18 -13.40
CA PRO A 150 -4.32 3.95 -12.56
C PRO A 150 -3.52 2.72 -13.01
N ARG A 151 -4.11 1.87 -13.85
CA ARG A 151 -3.48 0.63 -14.34
C ARG A 151 -2.83 0.77 -15.71
N CYS A 152 -3.16 1.83 -16.44
CA CYS A 152 -2.80 1.97 -17.84
C CYS A 152 -2.55 3.44 -18.19
N MET A 153 -1.63 3.68 -19.11
CA MET A 153 -1.18 5.01 -19.54
C MET A 153 -2.16 5.68 -20.52
N SER A 154 -3.46 5.40 -20.41
CA SER A 154 -4.49 6.00 -21.27
C SER A 154 -4.97 7.34 -20.71
N GLY A 155 -5.20 8.30 -21.60
CA GLY A 155 -5.50 9.69 -21.25
C GLY A 155 -6.88 9.94 -20.65
N SER A 156 -7.87 9.05 -20.86
CA SER A 156 -9.23 9.24 -20.35
C SER A 156 -9.94 7.94 -19.99
N LEU A 157 -10.79 7.99 -18.95
CA LEU A 157 -11.74 6.91 -18.65
C LEU A 157 -12.85 6.93 -19.72
N GLY A 158 -12.94 5.87 -20.53
CA GLY A 158 -13.94 5.75 -21.60
C GLY A 158 -13.39 5.31 -22.96
N ASP A 159 -12.06 5.29 -23.11
CA ASP A 159 -11.40 4.82 -24.33
C ASP A 159 -11.65 3.32 -24.56
N ARG A 160 -11.93 2.93 -25.82
CA ARG A 160 -12.18 1.53 -26.21
C ARG A 160 -10.87 0.75 -26.31
N GLY A 161 -10.31 0.38 -25.16
CA GLY A 161 -9.18 -0.53 -25.07
C GLY A 161 -8.23 -0.18 -23.93
N PRO A 162 -7.56 -1.17 -23.32
CA PRO A 162 -6.53 -0.89 -22.33
C PRO A 162 -5.33 -0.21 -23.02
N GLY A 163 -4.93 0.95 -22.51
CA GLY A 163 -3.64 1.55 -22.86
C GLY A 163 -2.46 0.69 -22.36
N PRO A 164 -1.21 1.07 -22.68
CA PRO A 164 -0.03 0.37 -22.18
C PRO A 164 -0.06 0.34 -20.63
N PRO A 165 0.40 -0.75 -20.00
CA PRO A 165 0.33 -0.90 -18.55
C PRO A 165 1.16 0.18 -17.85
N CYS A 166 0.63 0.74 -16.76
CA CYS A 166 1.39 1.60 -15.86
C CYS A 166 2.44 0.73 -15.14
N THR A 167 3.70 1.15 -15.17
CA THR A 167 4.83 0.42 -14.59
C THR A 167 5.35 1.10 -13.33
N GLN A 168 6.12 0.34 -12.53
CA GLN A 168 6.82 0.90 -11.38
C GLN A 168 7.78 2.04 -11.77
N GLN A 169 8.39 1.96 -12.97
CA GLN A 169 9.31 3.00 -13.46
C GLN A 169 8.57 4.32 -13.71
N ASP A 170 7.33 4.26 -14.19
CA ASP A 170 6.50 5.45 -14.41
C ASP A 170 6.21 6.16 -13.08
N THR A 171 5.81 5.39 -12.05
CA THR A 171 5.58 5.91 -10.69
C THR A 171 6.87 6.48 -10.10
N LEU A 172 7.99 5.76 -10.18
CA LEU A 172 9.28 6.22 -9.68
C LEU A 172 9.77 7.48 -10.38
N SER A 173 9.61 7.57 -11.70
CA SER A 173 10.00 8.78 -12.46
C SER A 173 9.23 10.00 -11.98
N THR A 174 7.93 9.86 -11.69
CA THR A 174 7.10 10.96 -11.18
C THR A 174 7.56 11.44 -9.79
N ILE A 175 7.98 10.50 -8.94
CA ILE A 175 8.50 10.78 -7.59
C ILE A 175 9.89 11.43 -7.66
N LEU A 176 10.79 10.92 -8.52
CA LEU A 176 12.21 11.30 -8.59
C LEU A 176 12.50 12.56 -9.41
N ILE A 177 11.74 12.82 -10.50
CA ILE A 177 11.89 14.05 -11.32
C ILE A 177 11.79 15.32 -10.46
N THR A 178 11.17 15.21 -9.28
CA THR A 178 10.87 16.35 -8.41
C THR A 178 11.86 16.51 -7.26
N GLU A 179 12.63 15.48 -6.89
CA GLU A 179 13.72 15.63 -5.89
C GLU A 179 14.78 16.62 -6.38
N ALA A 180 15.13 16.56 -7.68
CA ALA A 180 16.05 17.49 -8.33
C ALA A 180 15.53 18.95 -8.37
N ALA A 181 14.21 19.15 -8.43
CA ALA A 181 13.60 20.48 -8.44
C ALA A 181 13.50 21.12 -7.04
N THR A 182 13.55 20.31 -5.98
CA THR A 182 13.55 20.79 -4.58
C THR A 182 14.96 21.01 -4.02
N SER A 183 16.01 20.45 -4.63
CA SER A 183 17.41 20.68 -4.23
C SER A 183 18.02 21.98 -4.76
N GLU A 184 17.30 22.73 -5.60
CA GLU A 184 17.73 24.02 -6.17
C GLU A 184 16.98 25.24 -5.57
N ALA A 185 16.20 25.04 -4.50
CA ALA A 185 15.48 26.10 -3.76
C ALA A 185 16.01 26.24 -2.32
#